data_AF-A0A5U7HKT4-F1
#
_entry.id   AF-A0A5U7HKT4-F1
#
_cell.length_a   1.000
_cell.length_b   1.000
_cell.length_c   1.000
_cell.angle_alpha   90.00
_cell.angle_beta   90.00
_cell.angle_gamma   90.00
#
_symmetry.space_group_name_H-M   'P 1'
#
loop_
_entity.id
_entity.type
_entity.pdbx_description
1 polymer ?
#
loop_
_entity_poly.entity_id
_entity_poly.type
_entity_poly.pdbx_seq_one_letter_code
_entity_poly.pdbx_strand_id
1 'polypeptide(L)'
;EGIVSLSEDEVDKLSSVIKRSSLSNITRTLSFVNDRLDVIDYFKKMLYEKKKESYEVKHIQKSIENNLWLFGEQYTLVASEEDKFDKALRKYLEKIKGFNEEHYNKYSVQHPDKNKEMDIFAAQKTKRYTENNEEYFHCIVIELKKPSIKLGDEELAQIKLYKNIISATDEFKDENTKWDFILVGNDISNSKITAANLSSDLETNKIHGEFGLVQKTTNMKIYVKTWKQILNEYDLRYNDLIDKLKLKELEIAEDMGPDELTAKIVEKTAGIPSSIQA
;
A
#
# COMPACT_ATOMS: atom_id res chain seq x y z
N GLU A 1 31.05 -10.29 -12.43
CA GLU A 1 32.26 -10.16 -11.59
C GLU A 1 32.17 -10.79 -10.18
N GLY A 2 31.00 -11.22 -9.68
CA GLY A 2 30.85 -11.67 -8.28
C GLY A 2 31.16 -13.14 -7.93
N ILE A 3 31.60 -13.98 -8.88
CA ILE A 3 31.78 -15.45 -8.64
C ILE A 3 33.22 -15.79 -8.19
N VAL A 4 34.19 -14.90 -8.33
CA VAL A 4 35.62 -15.29 -8.41
C VAL A 4 36.43 -15.05 -7.12
N SER A 5 35.82 -14.75 -5.98
CA SER A 5 36.57 -14.58 -4.72
C SER A 5 35.82 -15.09 -3.48
N LEU A 6 35.46 -16.36 -3.46
CA LEU A 6 35.02 -17.02 -2.22
C LEU A 6 36.23 -17.70 -1.56
N SER A 7 36.38 -17.49 -0.26
CA SER A 7 37.29 -18.29 0.59
C SER A 7 36.79 -19.74 0.70
N GLU A 8 37.65 -20.67 1.12
CA GLU A 8 37.27 -22.08 1.33
C GLU A 8 36.07 -22.21 2.29
N ASP A 9 36.06 -21.46 3.38
CA ASP A 9 34.94 -21.41 4.33
C ASP A 9 33.62 -20.93 3.69
N GLU A 10 33.69 -19.99 2.76
CA GLU A 10 32.51 -19.49 2.03
C GLU A 10 32.02 -20.49 0.99
N VAL A 11 32.92 -21.24 0.35
CA VAL A 11 32.58 -22.34 -0.56
C VAL A 11 31.88 -23.47 0.20
N ASP A 12 32.35 -23.82 1.40
CA ASP A 12 31.72 -24.84 2.23
C ASP A 12 30.33 -24.41 2.72
N LYS A 13 30.19 -23.15 3.13
CA LYS A 13 28.88 -22.56 3.47
C LYS A 13 27.93 -22.57 2.27
N LEU A 14 28.37 -22.09 1.11
CA LEU A 14 27.55 -22.09 -0.11
C LEU A 14 27.12 -23.52 -0.48
N SER A 15 28.05 -24.48 -0.40
CA SER A 15 27.77 -25.90 -0.63
C SER A 15 26.71 -26.44 0.33
N SER A 16 26.77 -26.06 1.61
CA SER A 16 25.77 -26.46 2.62
C SER A 16 24.37 -25.87 2.34
N VAL A 17 24.31 -24.65 1.83
CA VAL A 17 23.05 -23.99 1.46
C VAL A 17 22.48 -24.64 0.20
N ILE A 18 23.31 -24.89 -0.81
CA ILE A 18 22.87 -25.51 -2.08
C ILE A 18 22.41 -26.96 -1.88
N LYS A 19 22.95 -27.68 -0.88
CA LYS A 19 22.44 -29.01 -0.47
C LYS A 19 20.99 -28.98 0.01
N ARG A 20 20.50 -27.84 0.52
CA ARG A 20 19.15 -27.68 1.07
C ARG A 20 18.19 -26.91 0.16
N SER A 21 18.71 -26.14 -0.81
CA SER A 21 17.91 -25.38 -1.78
C SER A 21 18.68 -25.19 -3.09
N SER A 22 18.01 -25.15 -4.23
CA SER A 22 18.70 -24.90 -5.50
C SER A 22 19.23 -23.47 -5.57
N LEU A 23 20.37 -23.26 -6.24
CA LEU A 23 20.91 -21.92 -6.51
C LEU A 23 19.85 -21.04 -7.19
N SER A 24 19.06 -21.63 -8.09
CA SER A 24 17.96 -20.95 -8.77
C SER A 24 16.90 -20.42 -7.79
N ASN A 25 16.52 -21.19 -6.78
CA ASN A 25 15.58 -20.74 -5.75
C ASN A 25 16.18 -19.64 -4.86
N ILE A 26 17.45 -19.78 -4.49
CA ILE A 26 18.17 -18.77 -3.71
C ILE A 26 18.20 -17.44 -4.47
N THR A 27 18.57 -17.47 -5.75
CA THR A 27 18.59 -16.27 -6.60
C THR A 27 17.19 -15.67 -6.74
N ARG A 28 16.14 -16.47 -6.95
CA ARG A 28 14.75 -15.96 -7.02
C ARG A 28 14.33 -15.25 -5.74
N THR A 29 14.62 -15.83 -4.57
CA THR A 29 14.29 -15.21 -3.28
C THR A 29 15.05 -13.90 -3.08
N LEU A 30 16.33 -13.86 -3.43
CA LEU A 30 17.13 -12.63 -3.35
C LEU A 30 16.63 -11.56 -4.32
N SER A 31 16.31 -11.92 -5.55
CA SER A 31 15.72 -11.01 -6.54
C SER A 31 14.38 -10.46 -6.04
N PHE A 32 13.51 -11.30 -5.48
CA PHE A 32 12.23 -10.87 -4.92
C PHE A 32 12.39 -9.81 -3.81
N VAL A 33 13.35 -10.01 -2.91
CA VAL A 33 13.66 -9.02 -1.86
C VAL A 33 14.21 -7.74 -2.48
N ASN A 34 15.17 -7.84 -3.40
CA ASN A 34 15.78 -6.68 -4.05
C ASN A 34 14.75 -5.88 -4.83
N ASP A 35 13.86 -6.52 -5.58
CA ASP A 35 12.84 -5.82 -6.36
C ASP A 35 11.89 -5.01 -5.48
N ARG A 36 11.58 -5.50 -4.27
CA ARG A 36 10.77 -4.75 -3.30
C ARG A 36 11.50 -3.57 -2.68
N LEU A 37 12.80 -3.72 -2.41
CA LEU A 37 13.64 -2.62 -1.95
C LEU A 37 13.77 -1.54 -3.04
N ASP A 38 13.95 -1.95 -4.29
CA ASP A 38 13.98 -1.04 -5.43
C ASP A 38 12.65 -0.28 -5.58
N VAL A 39 11.50 -0.96 -5.42
CA VAL A 39 10.19 -0.32 -5.39
C VAL A 39 10.11 0.74 -4.29
N ILE A 40 10.59 0.42 -3.08
CA ILE A 40 10.63 1.38 -1.96
C ILE A 40 11.45 2.61 -2.33
N ASP A 41 12.62 2.45 -2.94
CA ASP A 41 13.53 3.54 -3.28
C ASP A 41 12.98 4.44 -4.40
N TYR A 42 12.46 3.84 -5.48
CA TYR A 42 11.78 4.59 -6.53
C TYR A 42 10.58 5.37 -5.97
N PHE A 43 9.81 4.74 -5.08
CA PHE A 43 8.64 5.37 -4.48
C PHE A 43 9.04 6.49 -3.51
N LYS A 44 10.10 6.32 -2.71
CA LYS A 44 10.68 7.39 -1.86
C LYS A 44 11.03 8.62 -2.72
N LYS A 45 11.72 8.43 -3.86
CA LYS A 45 12.05 9.53 -4.78
C LYS A 45 10.79 10.23 -5.31
N MET A 46 9.79 9.47 -5.73
CA MET A 46 8.51 9.99 -6.23
C MET A 46 7.76 10.83 -5.17
N LEU A 47 7.73 10.35 -3.93
CA LEU A 47 7.00 10.98 -2.83
C LEU A 47 7.69 12.25 -2.29
N TYR A 48 9.02 12.27 -2.24
CA TYR A 48 9.76 13.32 -1.54
C TYR A 48 10.47 14.29 -2.49
N GLU A 49 11.10 13.80 -3.55
CA GLU A 49 11.85 14.64 -4.50
C GLU A 49 10.95 15.17 -5.62
N LYS A 50 10.07 14.32 -6.16
CA LYS A 50 9.14 14.69 -7.24
C LYS A 50 7.72 15.03 -6.75
N LYS A 51 7.59 15.41 -5.47
CA LYS A 51 6.33 15.66 -4.75
C LYS A 51 5.29 16.48 -5.52
N LYS A 52 5.73 17.53 -6.23
CA LYS A 52 4.84 18.46 -6.96
C LYS A 52 4.41 17.93 -8.34
N GLU A 53 5.19 17.03 -8.92
CA GLU A 53 4.98 16.43 -10.23
C GLU A 53 4.24 15.09 -10.13
N SER A 54 4.18 14.54 -8.92
CA SER A 54 3.48 13.29 -8.60
C SER A 54 1.96 13.48 -8.46
N TYR A 55 1.19 12.87 -9.37
CA TYR A 55 -0.27 12.86 -9.35
C TYR A 55 -0.81 11.59 -8.67
N GLU A 56 -2.00 11.72 -8.08
CA GLU A 56 -2.67 10.68 -7.30
C GLU A 56 -2.91 9.41 -8.12
N VAL A 57 -3.73 9.50 -9.16
CA VAL A 57 -4.09 8.36 -10.01
C VAL A 57 -2.89 7.90 -10.85
N LYS A 58 -2.30 8.82 -11.62
CA LYS A 58 -1.29 8.49 -12.62
C LYS A 58 -0.03 7.84 -12.05
N HIS A 59 0.39 8.23 -10.84
CA HIS A 59 1.66 7.79 -10.27
C HIS A 59 1.48 7.03 -8.95
N ILE A 60 0.77 7.60 -7.97
CA ILE A 60 0.66 7.00 -6.64
C ILE A 60 -0.19 5.73 -6.66
N GLN A 61 -1.43 5.81 -7.14
CA GLN A 61 -2.33 4.66 -7.23
C GLN A 61 -1.72 3.58 -8.14
N LYS A 62 -1.20 3.98 -9.31
CA LYS A 62 -0.55 3.05 -10.25
C LYS A 62 0.63 2.29 -9.64
N SER A 63 1.44 2.95 -8.81
CA SER A 63 2.56 2.31 -8.11
C SER A 63 2.08 1.32 -7.04
N ILE A 64 0.94 1.59 -6.42
CA ILE A 64 0.41 0.82 -5.30
C ILE A 64 -0.45 -0.38 -5.77
N GLU A 65 -1.03 -0.33 -6.97
CA GLU A 65 -1.82 -1.40 -7.60
C GLU A 65 -1.22 -2.81 -7.46
N ASN A 66 0.07 -2.94 -7.71
CA ASN A 66 0.76 -4.23 -7.61
C ASN A 66 1.57 -4.36 -6.31
N ASN A 67 1.65 -3.32 -5.50
CA ASN A 67 2.50 -3.25 -4.30
C ASN A 67 1.69 -3.14 -3.00
N LEU A 68 0.53 -3.80 -2.96
CA LEU A 68 -0.34 -3.91 -1.79
C LEU A 68 0.34 -4.48 -0.55
N TRP A 69 1.42 -5.24 -0.76
CA TRP A 69 2.29 -5.73 0.30
C TRP A 69 2.82 -4.61 1.20
N LEU A 70 2.86 -3.36 0.72
CA LEU A 70 3.16 -2.15 1.51
C LEU A 70 2.16 -1.90 2.64
N PHE A 71 0.97 -2.47 2.60
CA PHE A 71 -0.01 -2.41 3.69
C PHE A 71 -0.03 -3.69 4.54
N GLY A 72 0.76 -4.70 4.17
CA GLY A 72 0.90 -5.98 4.85
C GLY A 72 1.14 -7.14 3.87
N GLU A 73 2.03 -8.07 4.22
CA GLU A 73 2.43 -9.17 3.31
C GLU A 73 1.27 -10.07 2.87
N GLN A 74 0.27 -10.24 3.74
CA GLN A 74 -0.94 -11.00 3.43
C GLN A 74 -1.77 -10.41 2.29
N TYR A 75 -1.45 -9.19 1.85
CA TYR A 75 -2.12 -8.51 0.75
C TYR A 75 -1.44 -8.74 -0.60
N THR A 76 -0.39 -9.57 -0.63
CA THR A 76 0.47 -9.80 -1.81
C THR A 76 -0.22 -10.53 -2.98
N LEU A 77 -1.44 -11.11 -2.84
CA LEU A 77 -2.41 -11.46 -3.92
C LEU A 77 -3.40 -12.55 -3.45
N VAL A 78 -4.72 -12.39 -3.69
CA VAL A 78 -5.65 -13.52 -3.85
C VAL A 78 -6.44 -13.33 -5.15
N ALA A 79 -5.81 -13.69 -6.27
CA ALA A 79 -6.44 -13.61 -7.57
C ALA A 79 -7.53 -14.69 -7.73
N SER A 80 -8.81 -14.28 -7.66
CA SER A 80 -9.92 -14.73 -8.55
C SER A 80 -11.31 -14.40 -7.98
N GLU A 81 -11.50 -14.42 -6.66
CA GLU A 81 -12.78 -14.02 -6.02
C GLU A 81 -12.84 -12.52 -5.66
N GLU A 82 -11.67 -11.88 -5.46
CA GLU A 82 -11.51 -10.46 -5.11
C GLU A 82 -11.98 -9.50 -6.20
N ASP A 83 -11.79 -9.89 -7.47
CA ASP A 83 -12.18 -9.12 -8.65
C ASP A 83 -13.66 -8.77 -8.68
N LYS A 84 -14.53 -9.65 -8.17
CA LYS A 84 -15.98 -9.40 -8.16
C LYS A 84 -16.37 -8.47 -7.02
N PHE A 85 -15.72 -8.60 -5.87
CA PHE A 85 -15.99 -7.80 -4.68
C PHE A 85 -15.49 -6.36 -4.87
N ASP A 86 -14.26 -6.20 -5.35
CA ASP A 86 -13.67 -4.91 -5.68
C ASP A 86 -14.48 -4.21 -6.78
N LYS A 87 -14.83 -4.91 -7.88
CA LYS A 87 -15.72 -4.35 -8.93
C LYS A 87 -17.11 -4.00 -8.40
N ALA A 88 -17.67 -4.80 -7.50
CA ALA A 88 -18.98 -4.51 -6.91
C ALA A 88 -18.92 -3.29 -6.00
N LEU A 89 -17.89 -3.19 -5.14
CA LEU A 89 -17.68 -2.05 -4.27
C LEU A 89 -17.44 -0.77 -5.07
N ARG A 90 -16.61 -0.83 -6.12
CA ARG A 90 -16.41 0.25 -7.09
C ARG A 90 -17.70 0.72 -7.73
N LYS A 91 -18.40 -0.21 -8.39
CA LYS A 91 -19.67 0.08 -9.06
C LYS A 91 -20.75 0.60 -8.10
N TYR A 92 -20.70 0.20 -6.83
CA TYR A 92 -21.67 0.62 -5.83
C TYR A 92 -21.38 2.06 -5.35
N LEU A 93 -20.14 2.35 -5.02
CA LEU A 93 -19.71 3.67 -4.58
C LEU A 93 -19.80 4.72 -5.69
N GLU A 94 -19.55 4.34 -6.95
CA GLU A 94 -19.79 5.18 -8.13
C GLU A 94 -21.24 5.68 -8.26
N LYS A 95 -22.23 4.92 -7.74
CA LYS A 95 -23.66 5.26 -7.86
C LYS A 95 -24.14 6.27 -6.82
N ILE A 96 -23.33 6.59 -5.82
CA ILE A 96 -23.73 7.46 -4.72
C ILE A 96 -23.52 8.92 -5.15
N LYS A 97 -24.61 9.56 -5.58
CA LYS A 97 -24.65 11.00 -5.92
C LYS A 97 -24.35 11.85 -4.68
N GLY A 98 -23.36 12.76 -4.78
CA GLY A 98 -22.93 13.63 -3.68
C GLY A 98 -21.43 13.54 -3.36
N PHE A 99 -20.71 12.58 -3.97
CA PHE A 99 -19.25 12.62 -4.09
C PHE A 99 -18.89 13.76 -5.06
N ASN A 100 -18.23 14.80 -4.55
CA ASN A 100 -18.25 16.13 -5.13
C ASN A 100 -17.54 16.21 -6.49
N GLU A 101 -18.28 16.55 -7.55
CA GLU A 101 -17.75 16.79 -8.91
C GLU A 101 -16.83 18.03 -8.98
N GLU A 102 -16.78 18.87 -7.94
CA GLU A 102 -15.97 20.10 -7.95
C GLU A 102 -14.50 19.93 -7.54
N HIS A 103 -14.10 18.81 -6.89
CA HIS A 103 -12.72 18.66 -6.42
C HIS A 103 -11.73 18.14 -7.49
N TYR A 104 -12.23 17.82 -8.69
CA TYR A 104 -11.42 17.22 -9.75
C TYR A 104 -11.57 17.97 -11.07
N ASN A 105 -10.90 19.13 -11.19
CA ASN A 105 -10.61 19.68 -12.50
C ASN A 105 -9.36 20.59 -12.55
N LYS A 106 -8.24 19.99 -12.99
CA LYS A 106 -7.14 20.58 -13.80
C LYS A 106 -6.11 19.44 -13.95
N TYR A 107 -6.18 18.56 -14.94
CA TYR A 107 -6.23 18.81 -16.37
C TYR A 107 -6.96 17.66 -17.07
N SER A 108 -7.80 17.98 -18.05
CA SER A 108 -8.42 17.00 -18.92
C SER A 108 -7.36 16.33 -19.81
N VAL A 109 -7.02 15.08 -19.50
CA VAL A 109 -6.59 14.16 -20.56
C VAL A 109 -7.89 13.56 -21.10
N GLN A 110 -8.26 13.96 -22.32
CA GLN A 110 -9.31 13.28 -23.05
C GLN A 110 -8.82 11.86 -23.37
N HIS A 111 -9.25 10.89 -22.56
CA HIS A 111 -9.23 9.49 -22.96
C HIS A 111 -10.68 9.06 -23.25
N PRO A 112 -10.95 8.32 -24.33
CA PRO A 112 -12.31 7.94 -24.73
C PRO A 112 -13.05 6.99 -23.77
N ASP A 113 -12.42 6.53 -22.69
CA ASP A 113 -13.06 5.72 -21.64
C ASP A 113 -13.25 6.56 -20.39
N LYS A 114 -14.34 7.32 -20.38
CA LYS A 114 -14.79 8.21 -19.30
C LYS A 114 -15.47 7.43 -18.17
N ASN A 115 -14.80 6.42 -17.62
CA ASN A 115 -15.20 5.85 -16.34
C ASN A 115 -14.55 6.69 -15.24
N LYS A 116 -15.39 7.33 -14.42
CA LYS A 116 -15.00 8.16 -13.29
C LYS A 116 -14.31 7.26 -12.26
N GLU A 117 -13.00 7.16 -12.36
CA GLU A 117 -12.16 6.30 -11.51
C GLU A 117 -12.28 6.73 -10.05
N MET A 118 -12.68 5.78 -9.21
CA MET A 118 -12.85 5.93 -7.78
C MET A 118 -11.50 5.85 -7.07
N ASP A 119 -11.18 6.83 -6.21
CA ASP A 119 -9.92 6.95 -5.41
C ASP A 119 -9.66 5.84 -4.39
N ILE A 120 -10.52 4.82 -4.35
CA ILE A 120 -10.40 3.71 -3.43
C ILE A 120 -9.53 2.62 -4.02
N PHE A 121 -8.52 2.28 -3.24
CA PHE A 121 -7.64 1.18 -3.47
C PHE A 121 -7.94 0.00 -2.54
N ALA A 122 -8.19 -1.14 -3.18
CA ALA A 122 -8.22 -2.52 -2.71
C ALA A 122 -9.17 -2.93 -1.57
N ALA A 123 -10.34 -3.43 -1.94
CA ALA A 123 -11.21 -4.24 -1.07
C ALA A 123 -10.74 -5.70 -1.01
N GLN A 124 -9.61 -5.94 -0.35
CA GLN A 124 -9.02 -7.28 -0.34
C GLN A 124 -9.62 -8.16 0.74
N LYS A 125 -10.18 -9.33 0.40
CA LYS A 125 -10.84 -10.22 1.36
C LYS A 125 -9.92 -11.38 1.71
N THR A 126 -9.12 -11.24 2.77
CA THR A 126 -8.25 -12.32 3.25
C THR A 126 -8.88 -13.09 4.41
N LYS A 127 -8.78 -14.41 4.39
CA LYS A 127 -9.24 -15.27 5.49
C LYS A 127 -8.22 -15.23 6.63
N ARG A 128 -8.69 -14.99 7.85
CA ARG A 128 -7.87 -14.90 9.06
C ARG A 128 -8.51 -15.67 10.21
N TYR A 129 -7.70 -15.89 11.25
CA TYR A 129 -8.09 -16.59 12.46
C TYR A 129 -7.99 -15.64 13.66
N THR A 130 -8.98 -15.67 14.54
CA THR A 130 -8.87 -15.04 15.87
C THR A 130 -7.93 -15.86 16.76
N GLU A 131 -7.59 -15.34 17.95
CA GLU A 131 -6.82 -16.09 18.96
C GLU A 131 -7.53 -17.39 19.38
N ASN A 132 -8.86 -17.46 19.20
CA ASN A 132 -9.68 -18.63 19.47
C ASN A 132 -9.88 -19.54 18.25
N ASN A 133 -9.08 -19.36 17.18
CA ASN A 133 -9.19 -20.08 15.89
C ASN A 133 -10.53 -19.86 15.15
N GLU A 134 -11.26 -18.77 15.41
CA GLU A 134 -12.46 -18.46 14.64
C GLU A 134 -12.10 -17.78 13.32
N GLU A 135 -12.74 -18.21 12.25
CA GLU A 135 -12.51 -17.69 10.92
C GLU A 135 -13.21 -16.35 10.72
N TYR A 136 -12.48 -15.36 10.21
CA TYR A 136 -13.05 -14.09 9.78
C TYR A 136 -12.40 -13.63 8.50
N PHE A 137 -13.13 -12.84 7.73
CA PHE A 137 -12.63 -12.14 6.58
C PHE A 137 -12.13 -10.76 6.98
N HIS A 138 -10.96 -10.38 6.48
CA HIS A 138 -10.41 -9.04 6.67
C HIS A 138 -10.39 -8.32 5.35
N CYS A 139 -11.10 -7.19 5.30
CA CYS A 139 -11.18 -6.26 4.20
C CYS A 139 -10.40 -4.99 4.51
N ILE A 140 -9.73 -4.42 3.50
CA ILE A 140 -9.16 -3.07 3.62
C ILE A 140 -9.83 -2.13 2.62
N VAL A 141 -9.79 -0.83 2.86
CA VAL A 141 -10.23 0.22 1.93
C VAL A 141 -9.23 1.34 2.08
N ILE A 142 -8.42 1.59 1.05
CA ILE A 142 -7.34 2.55 1.11
C ILE A 142 -7.72 3.78 0.29
N GLU A 143 -7.66 4.96 0.88
CA GLU A 143 -7.78 6.25 0.19
C GLU A 143 -6.38 6.88 0.13
N LEU A 144 -5.84 7.04 -1.07
CA LEU A 144 -4.50 7.57 -1.28
C LEU A 144 -4.58 9.02 -1.71
N LYS A 145 -3.81 9.91 -1.08
CA LYS A 145 -3.66 11.30 -1.54
C LYS A 145 -2.34 11.55 -2.23
N LYS A 146 -2.36 12.38 -3.28
CA LYS A 146 -1.13 12.83 -3.94
C LYS A 146 -0.17 13.49 -2.94
N PRO A 147 1.15 13.42 -3.16
CA PRO A 147 2.12 13.83 -2.15
C PRO A 147 2.02 15.28 -1.72
N SER A 148 1.58 16.17 -2.62
CA SER A 148 1.43 17.60 -2.37
C SER A 148 0.25 17.98 -1.47
N ILE A 149 -0.68 17.07 -1.20
CA ILE A 149 -1.83 17.30 -0.31
C ILE A 149 -1.49 16.89 1.12
N LYS A 150 -1.84 17.76 2.07
CA LYS A 150 -1.77 17.44 3.50
C LYS A 150 -3.12 16.95 3.96
N LEU A 151 -3.14 15.85 4.70
CA LEU A 151 -4.36 15.26 5.23
C LEU A 151 -4.99 16.16 6.29
N GLY A 152 -6.27 16.42 6.16
CA GLY A 152 -7.09 17.17 7.11
C GLY A 152 -8.48 16.57 7.27
N ASP A 153 -9.41 17.40 7.73
CA ASP A 153 -10.78 17.03 8.05
C ASP A 153 -11.58 16.68 6.80
N GLU A 154 -11.24 17.26 5.65
CA GLU A 154 -11.87 16.94 4.37
C GLU A 154 -11.56 15.50 3.93
N GLU A 155 -10.29 15.12 3.91
CA GLU A 155 -9.87 13.77 3.56
C GLU A 155 -10.38 12.74 4.59
N LEU A 156 -10.41 13.13 5.88
CA LEU A 156 -11.01 12.31 6.93
C LEU A 156 -12.51 12.09 6.71
N ALA A 157 -13.25 13.12 6.28
CA ALA A 157 -14.66 13.01 5.96
C ALA A 157 -14.89 12.06 4.79
N GLN A 158 -14.03 12.09 3.78
CA GLN A 158 -14.08 11.18 2.62
C GLN A 158 -13.96 9.71 3.04
N ILE A 159 -12.92 9.35 3.82
CA ILE A 159 -12.74 7.95 4.26
C ILE A 159 -13.86 7.50 5.21
N LYS A 160 -14.35 8.40 6.10
CA LYS A 160 -15.51 8.13 6.96
C LYS A 160 -16.79 7.88 6.16
N LEU A 161 -16.97 8.60 5.05
CA LEU A 161 -18.11 8.43 4.16
C LEU A 161 -18.11 7.02 3.55
N TYR A 162 -16.97 6.52 3.06
CA TYR A 162 -16.90 5.14 2.58
C TYR A 162 -17.24 4.14 3.67
N LYS A 163 -16.69 4.31 4.88
CA LYS A 163 -17.02 3.45 6.02
C LYS A 163 -18.52 3.44 6.33
N ASN A 164 -19.16 4.62 6.33
CA ASN A 164 -20.59 4.74 6.57
C ASN A 164 -21.41 4.04 5.47
N ILE A 165 -21.01 4.20 4.21
CA ILE A 165 -21.67 3.56 3.06
C ILE A 165 -21.56 2.04 3.15
N ILE A 166 -20.35 1.50 3.35
CA ILE A 166 -20.14 0.05 3.46
C ILE A 166 -20.92 -0.50 4.66
N SER A 167 -20.89 0.19 5.80
CA SER A 167 -21.68 -0.19 6.98
C SER A 167 -23.19 -0.18 6.75
N ALA A 168 -23.70 0.66 5.84
CA ALA A 168 -25.13 0.75 5.55
C ALA A 168 -25.62 -0.28 4.51
N THR A 169 -24.71 -0.90 3.77
CA THR A 169 -25.00 -1.74 2.60
C THR A 169 -25.12 -3.21 3.00
N ASP A 170 -26.28 -3.82 2.76
CA ASP A 170 -26.59 -5.16 3.24
C ASP A 170 -25.67 -6.23 2.64
N GLU A 171 -25.21 -6.07 1.40
CA GLU A 171 -24.26 -6.99 0.77
C GLU A 171 -22.88 -7.03 1.46
N PHE A 172 -22.55 -6.00 2.26
CA PHE A 172 -21.30 -5.91 3.02
C PHE A 172 -21.49 -6.11 4.53
N LYS A 173 -22.73 -6.33 5.00
CA LYS A 173 -23.03 -6.68 6.39
C LYS A 173 -22.81 -8.17 6.60
N ASP A 174 -21.65 -8.50 7.15
CA ASP A 174 -21.32 -9.84 7.61
C ASP A 174 -20.65 -9.73 8.99
N GLU A 175 -21.13 -10.51 9.97
CA GLU A 175 -20.62 -10.51 11.34
C GLU A 175 -19.18 -11.03 11.40
N ASN A 176 -18.81 -11.88 10.44
CA ASN A 176 -17.47 -12.46 10.31
C ASN A 176 -16.56 -11.65 9.38
N THR A 177 -16.91 -10.40 9.03
CA THR A 177 -16.05 -9.52 8.22
C THR A 177 -15.60 -8.31 9.01
N LYS A 178 -14.28 -8.10 9.06
CA LYS A 178 -13.62 -6.94 9.64
C LYS A 178 -13.09 -6.02 8.54
N TRP A 179 -13.14 -4.71 8.77
CA TRP A 179 -12.79 -3.70 7.79
C TRP A 179 -11.80 -2.68 8.35
N ASP A 180 -10.68 -2.49 7.65
CA ASP A 180 -9.73 -1.41 7.92
C ASP A 180 -9.80 -0.37 6.79
N PHE A 181 -10.23 0.83 7.14
CA PHE A 181 -10.23 1.99 6.24
C PHE A 181 -8.95 2.78 6.48
N ILE A 182 -8.13 3.02 5.46
CA ILE A 182 -6.80 3.59 5.61
C ILE A 182 -6.68 4.82 4.71
N LEU A 183 -6.63 6.00 5.31
CA LEU A 183 -6.29 7.24 4.60
C LEU A 183 -4.77 7.43 4.62
N VAL A 184 -4.17 7.64 3.45
CA VAL A 184 -2.72 7.75 3.28
C VAL A 184 -2.33 9.02 2.55
N GLY A 185 -1.31 9.71 3.04
CA GLY A 185 -0.72 10.88 2.40
C GLY A 185 0.71 11.11 2.86
N ASN A 186 1.36 12.17 2.38
CA ASN A 186 2.73 12.47 2.84
C ASN A 186 2.75 13.07 4.24
N ASP A 187 1.83 13.97 4.53
CA ASP A 187 1.86 14.82 5.71
C ASP A 187 0.44 15.00 6.26
N ILE A 188 0.32 15.10 7.58
CA ILE A 188 -0.91 15.54 8.24
C ILE A 188 -0.83 17.06 8.44
N SER A 189 -1.90 17.77 8.13
CA SER A 189 -1.98 19.21 8.34
C SER A 189 -1.90 19.55 9.82
N ASN A 190 -1.12 20.58 10.17
CA ASN A 190 -1.03 21.12 11.53
C ASN A 190 -2.04 22.25 11.80
N SER A 191 -2.91 22.53 10.83
CA SER A 191 -3.93 23.57 10.93
C SER A 191 -5.00 23.18 11.95
N LYS A 192 -5.19 24.02 12.97
CA LYS A 192 -6.29 23.87 13.95
C LYS A 192 -7.68 24.16 13.39
N ILE A 193 -7.78 24.53 12.11
CA ILE A 193 -9.05 24.80 11.43
C ILE A 193 -9.38 23.68 10.46
N THR A 194 -8.39 23.25 9.67
CA THR A 194 -8.63 22.28 8.57
C THR A 194 -8.25 20.85 8.92
N ALA A 195 -7.69 20.60 10.12
CA ALA A 195 -7.37 19.27 10.63
C ALA A 195 -7.73 19.12 12.12
N ALA A 196 -8.70 19.90 12.59
CA ALA A 196 -9.08 19.93 13.99
C ALA A 196 -9.67 18.58 14.43
N ASN A 197 -10.60 18.06 13.63
CA ASN A 197 -11.27 16.79 13.90
C ASN A 197 -10.29 15.63 13.75
N LEU A 198 -9.47 15.63 12.70
CA LEU A 198 -8.43 14.63 12.49
C LEU A 198 -7.45 14.57 13.66
N SER A 199 -6.96 15.73 14.11
CA SER A 199 -6.03 15.79 15.24
C SER A 199 -6.68 15.29 16.54
N SER A 200 -7.93 15.68 16.79
CA SER A 200 -8.70 15.25 17.97
C SER A 200 -8.95 13.73 17.95
N ASP A 201 -9.36 13.19 16.81
CA ASP A 201 -9.64 11.76 16.66
C ASP A 201 -8.37 10.93 16.86
N LEU A 202 -7.23 11.36 16.30
CA LEU A 202 -5.92 10.73 16.54
C LEU A 202 -5.55 10.73 18.03
N GLU A 203 -5.71 11.86 18.72
CA GLU A 203 -5.35 11.97 20.14
C GLU A 203 -6.22 11.06 21.02
N THR A 204 -7.53 11.11 20.82
CA THR A 204 -8.50 10.37 21.65
C THR A 204 -8.40 8.86 21.45
N ASN A 205 -7.96 8.38 20.29
CA ASN A 205 -7.83 6.95 20.01
C ASN A 205 -6.46 6.36 20.41
N LYS A 206 -5.50 7.17 20.87
CA LYS A 206 -4.20 6.67 21.39
C LYS A 206 -4.35 5.64 22.50
N ILE A 207 -5.44 5.69 23.27
CA ILE A 207 -5.71 4.77 24.38
C ILE A 207 -5.71 3.31 23.93
N HIS A 208 -6.00 3.05 22.64
CA HIS A 208 -6.06 1.71 22.08
C HIS A 208 -4.68 1.15 21.73
N GLY A 209 -3.61 1.96 21.79
CA GLY A 209 -2.26 1.53 21.44
C GLY A 209 -2.06 1.24 19.95
N GLU A 210 -3.02 1.60 19.11
CA GLU A 210 -2.97 1.38 17.67
C GLU A 210 -2.56 2.68 16.96
N PHE A 211 -1.43 2.65 16.27
CA PHE A 211 -0.85 3.84 15.68
C PHE A 211 -1.65 4.32 14.46
N GLY A 212 -1.93 5.62 14.40
CA GLY A 212 -2.73 6.24 13.34
C GLY A 212 -4.23 5.96 13.43
N LEU A 213 -4.71 5.26 14.46
CA LEU A 213 -6.14 4.99 14.65
C LEU A 213 -6.90 6.30 14.91
N VAL A 214 -7.99 6.51 14.20
CA VAL A 214 -8.91 7.67 14.38
C VAL A 214 -10.32 7.25 14.72
N GLN A 215 -10.69 6.01 14.44
CA GLN A 215 -11.99 5.47 14.84
C GLN A 215 -11.92 3.95 14.96
N LYS A 216 -12.54 3.41 16.00
CA LYS A 216 -12.69 1.97 16.21
C LYS A 216 -14.13 1.61 16.58
N THR A 217 -14.64 0.58 15.94
CA THR A 217 -15.92 -0.09 16.25
C THR A 217 -15.68 -1.59 16.39
N THR A 218 -16.74 -2.40 16.56
CA THR A 218 -16.63 -3.85 16.72
C THR A 218 -15.93 -4.52 15.53
N ASN A 219 -16.30 -4.15 14.29
CA ASN A 219 -15.82 -4.78 13.07
C ASN A 219 -15.19 -3.80 12.06
N MET A 220 -15.15 -2.50 12.34
CA MET A 220 -14.55 -1.51 11.44
C MET A 220 -13.60 -0.58 12.17
N LYS A 221 -12.49 -0.25 11.53
CA LYS A 221 -11.51 0.73 12.00
C LYS A 221 -11.16 1.72 10.91
N ILE A 222 -10.82 2.95 11.30
CA ILE A 222 -10.25 3.95 10.41
C ILE A 222 -8.86 4.31 10.91
N TYR A 223 -7.89 4.26 10.01
CA TYR A 223 -6.51 4.67 10.22
C TYR A 223 -6.17 5.84 9.31
N VAL A 224 -5.31 6.72 9.81
CA VAL A 224 -4.63 7.75 9.04
C VAL A 224 -3.14 7.51 9.15
N LYS A 225 -2.50 7.21 8.02
CA LYS A 225 -1.08 6.91 7.94
C LYS A 225 -0.37 7.89 7.01
N THR A 226 0.88 8.18 7.32
CA THR A 226 1.76 8.85 6.37
C THR A 226 2.62 7.85 5.62
N TRP A 227 3.04 8.19 4.40
CA TRP A 227 4.01 7.36 3.67
C TRP A 227 5.30 7.15 4.46
N LYS A 228 5.75 8.15 5.22
CA LYS A 228 6.91 7.99 6.10
C LYS A 228 6.69 6.86 7.12
N GLN A 229 5.50 6.76 7.70
CA GLN A 229 5.20 5.70 8.68
C GLN A 229 5.19 4.33 7.99
N ILE A 230 4.51 4.22 6.85
CA ILE A 230 4.45 2.98 6.06
C ILE A 230 5.85 2.52 5.67
N LEU A 231 6.67 3.41 5.11
CA LEU A 231 8.02 3.08 4.64
C LEU A 231 8.97 2.76 5.80
N ASN A 232 8.87 3.45 6.93
CA ASN A 232 9.66 3.15 8.12
C ASN A 232 9.36 1.76 8.70
N GLU A 233 8.11 1.29 8.64
CA GLU A 233 7.75 -0.08 9.05
C GLU A 233 8.53 -1.12 8.21
N TYR A 234 8.80 -0.83 6.93
CA TYR A 234 9.60 -1.69 6.06
C TYR A 234 11.10 -1.57 6.31
N ASP A 235 11.60 -0.35 6.48
CA ASP A 235 13.00 -0.15 6.82
C ASP A 235 13.33 -0.95 8.10
N LEU A 236 12.48 -0.91 9.13
CA LEU A 236 12.66 -1.72 10.35
C LEU A 236 12.54 -3.24 10.11
N ARG A 237 11.60 -3.68 9.25
CA ARG A 237 11.40 -5.11 8.96
C ARG A 237 12.57 -5.71 8.19
N TYR A 238 13.12 -4.96 7.25
CA TYR A 238 14.14 -5.45 6.33
C TYR A 238 15.56 -5.02 6.71
N ASN A 239 15.74 -4.17 7.75
CA ASN A 239 17.06 -3.65 8.15
C ASN A 239 18.10 -4.75 8.30
N ASP A 240 17.80 -5.78 9.09
CA ASP A 240 18.71 -6.91 9.33
C ASP A 240 19.09 -7.66 8.05
N LEU A 241 18.19 -7.72 7.07
CA LEU A 241 18.41 -8.38 5.79
C LEU A 241 19.25 -7.51 4.86
N ILE A 242 18.94 -6.21 4.78
CA ILE A 242 19.68 -5.21 4.00
C ILE A 242 21.13 -5.16 4.50
N ASP A 243 21.33 -5.08 5.82
CA ASP A 243 22.65 -5.04 6.47
C ASP A 243 23.49 -6.28 6.16
N LYS A 244 22.87 -7.47 6.17
CA LYS A 244 23.54 -8.74 5.86
C LYS A 244 23.87 -8.88 4.39
N LEU A 245 22.97 -8.44 3.51
CA LEU A 245 23.17 -8.50 2.07
C LEU A 245 24.18 -7.45 1.57
N LYS A 246 24.45 -6.41 2.38
CA LYS A 246 25.30 -5.27 2.01
C LYS A 246 24.92 -4.74 0.62
N LEU A 247 23.61 -4.64 0.38
CA LEU A 247 23.10 -4.19 -0.91
C LEU A 247 23.66 -2.80 -1.18
N LYS A 248 24.14 -2.61 -2.40
CA LYS A 248 24.47 -1.27 -2.86
C LYS A 248 23.16 -0.49 -2.96
N GLU A 249 23.21 0.79 -2.59
CA GLU A 249 22.08 1.69 -2.83
C GLU A 249 21.71 1.68 -4.30
N LEU A 250 20.41 1.70 -4.57
CA LEU A 250 19.91 1.78 -5.92
C LEU A 250 20.26 3.15 -6.52
N GLU A 251 21.04 3.14 -7.59
CA GLU A 251 21.37 4.36 -8.32
C GLU A 251 20.15 4.80 -9.16
N ILE A 252 19.49 5.87 -8.71
CA ILE A 252 18.34 6.46 -9.41
C ILE A 252 18.77 7.82 -9.98
N ALA A 253 18.72 7.94 -11.31
CA ALA A 253 19.05 9.18 -12.02
C ALA A 253 18.27 10.39 -11.47
N GLU A 254 18.94 11.51 -11.26
CA GLU A 254 18.35 12.70 -10.62
C GLU A 254 17.20 13.31 -11.44
N ASP A 255 17.30 13.25 -12.75
CA ASP A 255 16.34 13.78 -13.71
C ASP A 255 15.11 12.89 -13.92
N MET A 256 15.15 11.64 -13.44
CA MET A 256 14.06 10.67 -13.58
C MET A 256 12.74 11.24 -13.04
N GLY A 257 11.75 11.35 -13.93
CA GLY A 257 10.44 11.92 -13.62
C GLY A 257 9.46 10.89 -13.02
N PRO A 258 8.31 11.34 -12.47
CA PRO A 258 7.30 10.45 -11.91
C PRO A 258 6.79 9.36 -12.87
N ASP A 259 6.71 9.63 -14.17
CA ASP A 259 6.29 8.65 -15.17
C ASP A 259 7.28 7.48 -15.28
N GLU A 260 8.58 7.80 -15.36
CA GLU A 260 9.65 6.80 -15.41
C GLU A 260 9.77 6.02 -14.11
N LEU A 261 9.65 6.71 -12.95
CA LEU A 261 9.62 6.07 -11.64
C LEU A 261 8.45 5.09 -11.51
N THR A 262 7.26 5.49 -11.97
CA THR A 262 6.08 4.62 -11.97
C THR A 262 6.30 3.40 -12.86
N ALA A 263 6.86 3.59 -14.06
CA ALA A 263 7.17 2.49 -14.97
C ALA A 263 8.16 1.50 -14.36
N LYS A 264 9.20 2.00 -13.67
CA LYS A 264 10.19 1.17 -12.97
C LYS A 264 9.56 0.38 -11.81
N ILE A 265 8.68 0.99 -11.03
CA ILE A 265 7.94 0.31 -9.98
C ILE A 265 7.10 -0.84 -10.57
N VAL A 266 6.36 -0.58 -11.65
CA VAL A 266 5.52 -1.60 -12.31
C VAL A 266 6.37 -2.73 -12.91
N GLU A 267 7.50 -2.42 -13.52
CA GLU A 267 8.45 -3.40 -14.06
C GLU A 267 8.92 -4.39 -12.98
N LYS A 268 9.27 -3.86 -11.79
CA LYS A 268 9.76 -4.66 -10.66
C LYS A 268 8.71 -5.61 -10.10
N THR A 269 7.44 -5.24 -10.17
CA THR A 269 6.37 -6.09 -9.65
C THR A 269 5.93 -7.18 -10.63
N ALA A 270 6.11 -6.98 -11.93
CA ALA A 270 5.76 -7.96 -12.97
C ALA A 270 6.66 -9.22 -12.96
N GLY A 271 7.82 -9.16 -12.31
CA GLY A 271 8.80 -10.24 -12.25
C GLY A 271 8.56 -11.29 -11.16
N ILE A 272 7.60 -11.10 -10.26
CA ILE A 272 7.35 -12.02 -9.13
C ILE A 272 6.63 -13.27 -9.66
N PRO A 273 7.29 -14.45 -9.69
CA PRO A 273 6.64 -15.65 -10.21
C PRO A 273 5.48 -16.06 -9.31
N SER A 274 4.37 -16.45 -9.92
CA SER A 274 3.18 -16.99 -9.25
C SER A 274 3.47 -18.24 -8.39
N SER A 275 4.64 -18.87 -8.57
CA SER A 275 5.11 -20.00 -7.75
C SER A 275 5.66 -19.60 -6.36
N ILE A 276 5.85 -18.31 -6.08
CA ILE A 276 6.20 -17.79 -4.73
C ILE A 276 4.94 -17.28 -4.00
N GLN A 277 3.80 -17.25 -4.68
CA GLN A 277 2.53 -16.69 -4.19
C GLN A 277 1.62 -17.72 -3.50
N ALA A 278 2.20 -18.82 -2.97
CA ALA A 278 1.46 -19.90 -2.30
C ALA A 278 1.97 -20.11 -0.87
#